data_AF-A0A0Q7NL38-F1
#
_entry.id   AF-A0A0Q7NL38-F1
#
_cell.length_a   1.000
_cell.length_b   1.000
_cell.length_c   1.000
_cell.angle_alpha   90.00
_cell.angle_beta   90.00
_cell.angle_gamma   90.00
#
_symmetry.space_group_name_H-M   'P 1'
#
loop_
_entity.id
_entity.type
_entity.pdbx_description
1 polymer ?
#
loop_
_entity_poly.entity_id
_entity_poly.type
_entity_poly.pdbx_seq_one_letter_code
_entity_poly.pdbx_strand_id
1 'polypeptide(L)'
;MKKAIVLVLLALSVASCTQTEKGAGIGAVSGAIIGGAITGDVRGAAVGAAIGGVSGAVIGNVSEQPGQCYYRDRYGRRYIDDCPR
;
A
#
# COMPACT_ATOMS: atom_id res chain seq x y z
N MET A 1 -8.27 16.07 24.16
CA MET A 1 -9.37 15.08 24.24
C MET A 1 -9.97 14.77 22.87
N LYS A 2 -10.70 15.71 22.23
CA LYS A 2 -11.41 15.45 20.96
C LYS A 2 -10.51 15.04 19.79
N LYS A 3 -9.32 15.63 19.66
CA LYS A 3 -8.35 15.29 18.59
C LYS A 3 -7.80 13.86 18.71
N ALA A 4 -7.59 13.38 19.94
CA ALA A 4 -7.13 12.02 20.18
C ALA A 4 -8.22 10.99 19.82
N ILE A 5 -9.47 11.28 20.16
CA ILE A 5 -10.62 10.43 19.79
C ILE A 5 -10.75 10.30 18.26
N VAL A 6 -10.60 11.42 17.53
CA VAL A 6 -10.65 11.42 16.06
C VAL A 6 -9.50 10.61 15.45
N LEU A 7 -8.27 10.77 15.96
CA LEU A 7 -7.11 9.99 15.49
C LEU A 7 -7.28 8.49 15.74
N VAL A 8 -7.83 8.11 16.89
CA VAL A 8 -8.09 6.70 17.22
C VAL A 8 -9.17 6.11 16.30
N LEU A 9 -10.26 6.84 16.03
CA LEU A 9 -11.29 6.41 15.09
C LEU A 9 -10.76 6.25 13.66
N LEU A 10 -9.91 7.16 13.21
CA LEU A 10 -9.21 7.07 11.92
C LEU A 10 -8.25 5.87 11.87
N ALA A 11 -7.52 5.59 12.96
CA ALA A 11 -6.65 4.43 13.01
C ALA A 11 -7.45 3.11 12.98
N LEU A 12 -8.61 3.06 13.64
CA LEU A 12 -9.51 1.91 13.63
C LEU A 12 -10.18 1.67 12.28
N SER A 13 -10.58 2.74 11.57
CA SER A 13 -11.15 2.59 10.22
C SER A 13 -10.10 2.06 9.24
N VAL A 14 -8.86 2.54 9.34
CA VAL A 14 -7.72 2.07 8.54
C VAL A 14 -7.34 0.62 8.90
N ALA A 15 -7.67 0.12 10.09
CA ALA A 15 -7.49 -1.29 10.45
C ALA A 15 -8.49 -2.23 9.75
N SER A 16 -9.63 -1.72 9.26
CA SER A 16 -10.59 -2.49 8.46
C SER A 16 -10.29 -2.45 6.96
N CYS A 17 -9.38 -1.59 6.52
CA CYS A 17 -8.92 -1.53 5.13
C CYS A 17 -7.95 -2.66 4.80
N THR A 18 -8.00 -3.12 3.55
CA THR A 18 -7.04 -4.07 2.98
C THR A 18 -5.62 -3.49 2.98
N GLN A 19 -4.58 -4.35 2.96
CA GLN A 19 -3.19 -3.92 2.82
C GLN A 19 -2.99 -3.09 1.54
N THR A 20 -3.70 -3.44 0.48
CA THR A 20 -3.81 -2.67 -0.76
C THR A 20 -4.26 -1.24 -0.52
N GLU A 21 -5.39 -1.03 0.15
CA GLU A 21 -5.92 0.31 0.45
C GLU A 21 -5.03 1.11 1.39
N LYS A 22 -4.44 0.45 2.40
CA LYS A 22 -3.46 1.07 3.30
C LYS A 22 -2.23 1.57 2.55
N GLY A 23 -1.63 0.70 1.73
CA GLY A 23 -0.48 1.04 0.92
C GLY A 23 -0.80 2.17 -0.05
N ALA A 24 -1.96 2.11 -0.71
CA ALA A 24 -2.43 3.14 -1.61
C ALA A 24 -2.63 4.49 -0.92
N GLY A 25 -3.30 4.51 0.25
CA GLY A 25 -3.56 5.74 0.99
C GLY A 25 -2.27 6.39 1.49
N ILE A 26 -1.38 5.60 2.11
CA ILE A 26 -0.09 6.11 2.61
C ILE A 26 0.79 6.58 1.45
N GLY A 27 0.88 5.79 0.39
CA GLY A 27 1.65 6.13 -0.80
C GLY A 27 1.12 7.38 -1.50
N ALA A 28 -0.19 7.53 -1.62
CA ALA A 28 -0.80 8.71 -2.23
C ALA A 28 -0.57 9.97 -1.39
N VAL A 29 -0.79 9.92 -0.08
CA VAL A 29 -0.60 11.09 0.79
C VAL A 29 0.88 11.50 0.83
N SER A 30 1.78 10.55 1.03
CA SER A 30 3.22 10.83 1.06
C SER A 30 3.73 11.33 -0.30
N GLY A 31 3.31 10.67 -1.38
CA GLY A 31 3.64 11.08 -2.75
C GLY A 31 3.09 12.47 -3.09
N ALA A 32 1.91 12.83 -2.61
CA ALA A 32 1.33 14.17 -2.81
C ALA A 32 2.15 15.25 -2.12
N ILE A 33 2.54 15.01 -0.86
CA ILE A 33 3.33 15.97 -0.07
C ILE A 33 4.70 16.15 -0.71
N ILE A 34 5.39 15.06 -1.05
CA ILE A 34 6.72 15.10 -1.66
C ILE A 34 6.64 15.75 -3.05
N GLY A 35 5.70 15.31 -3.88
CA GLY A 35 5.50 15.83 -5.23
C GLY A 35 5.22 17.33 -5.22
N GLY A 36 4.30 17.79 -4.36
CA GLY A 36 3.98 19.20 -4.21
C GLY A 36 5.10 20.03 -3.59
N ALA A 37 5.87 19.46 -2.66
CA ALA A 37 7.02 20.16 -2.06
C ALA A 37 8.17 20.35 -3.05
N ILE A 38 8.41 19.41 -3.96
CA ILE A 38 9.48 19.49 -4.96
C ILE A 38 9.10 20.42 -6.10
N THR A 39 7.89 20.30 -6.64
CA THR A 39 7.46 21.10 -7.79
C THR A 39 6.90 22.46 -7.42
N GLY A 40 6.49 22.65 -6.16
CA GLY A 40 5.83 23.87 -5.69
C GLY A 40 4.42 24.07 -6.24
N ASP A 41 3.81 23.04 -6.84
CA ASP A 41 2.50 23.14 -7.47
C ASP A 41 1.58 21.94 -7.17
N VAL A 42 0.28 22.18 -7.35
CA VAL A 42 -0.76 21.15 -7.17
C VAL A 42 -0.65 20.02 -8.18
N ARG A 43 0.00 20.27 -9.33
CA ARG A 43 0.16 19.28 -10.39
C ARG A 43 1.20 18.23 -9.99
N GLY A 44 2.33 18.62 -9.43
CA GLY A 44 3.32 17.69 -8.88
C GLY A 44 2.79 16.94 -7.67
N ALA A 45 1.95 17.58 -6.84
CA ALA A 45 1.22 16.88 -5.77
C ALA A 45 0.28 15.81 -6.34
N ALA A 46 -0.52 16.14 -7.36
CA ALA A 46 -1.44 15.16 -7.98
C ALA A 46 -0.69 14.00 -8.64
N VAL A 47 0.41 14.27 -9.34
CA VAL A 47 1.25 13.25 -9.98
C VAL A 47 1.92 12.36 -8.92
N GLY A 48 2.50 12.96 -7.88
CA GLY A 48 3.08 12.23 -6.77
C GLY A 48 2.05 11.37 -6.04
N ALA A 49 0.83 11.88 -5.84
CA ALA A 49 -0.27 11.14 -5.25
C ALA A 49 -0.69 9.94 -6.11
N ALA A 50 -0.79 10.12 -7.42
CA ALA A 50 -1.15 9.05 -8.34
C ALA A 50 -0.08 7.95 -8.37
N ILE A 51 1.20 8.32 -8.50
CA ILE A 51 2.31 7.36 -8.55
C ILE A 51 2.46 6.64 -7.21
N GLY A 52 2.47 7.39 -6.11
CA GLY A 52 2.59 6.84 -4.77
C GLY A 52 1.39 5.95 -4.41
N GLY A 53 0.18 6.36 -4.79
CA GLY A 53 -1.05 5.59 -4.57
C GLY A 53 -1.09 4.28 -5.35
N VAL A 54 -0.76 4.31 -6.64
CA VAL A 54 -0.72 3.09 -7.48
C VAL A 54 0.39 2.16 -7.00
N SER A 55 1.58 2.68 -6.72
CA SER A 55 2.72 1.87 -6.25
C SER A 55 2.42 1.24 -4.88
N GLY A 56 1.86 2.02 -3.97
CA GLY A 56 1.46 1.54 -2.66
C GLY A 56 0.33 0.52 -2.72
N ALA A 57 -0.64 0.67 -3.64
CA ALA A 57 -1.69 -0.30 -3.88
C ALA A 57 -1.11 -1.64 -4.35
N VAL A 58 -0.20 -1.62 -5.34
CA VAL A 58 0.44 -2.82 -5.85
C VAL A 58 1.22 -3.53 -4.75
N ILE A 59 2.04 -2.81 -3.98
CA ILE A 59 2.81 -3.40 -2.88
C ILE A 59 1.88 -3.96 -1.79
N GLY A 60 0.80 -3.25 -1.48
CA GLY A 60 -0.21 -3.73 -0.54
C GLY A 60 -0.88 -5.02 -1.04
N ASN A 61 -1.16 -5.11 -2.34
CA ASN A 61 -1.79 -6.27 -2.96
C ASN A 61 -0.91 -7.53 -2.94
N VAL A 62 0.39 -7.41 -3.25
CA VAL A 62 1.32 -8.55 -3.07
C VAL A 62 1.53 -8.88 -1.59
N SER A 63 1.48 -7.89 -0.70
CA SER A 63 1.59 -8.12 0.75
C SER A 63 0.33 -8.75 1.35
N GLU A 64 -0.80 -8.67 0.65
CA GLU A 64 -2.09 -9.32 0.97
C GLU A 64 -2.05 -10.85 0.77
N GLN A 65 -1.01 -11.37 0.12
CA GLN A 65 -0.74 -12.80 -0.07
C GLN A 65 0.41 -13.28 0.83
N PRO A 66 0.42 -13.01 2.16
CA PRO A 66 1.47 -13.49 3.03
C PRO A 66 1.31 -15.00 3.20
N GLY A 67 2.31 -15.77 2.76
CA GLY A 67 2.29 -17.23 2.87
C GLY A 67 2.18 -17.97 1.54
N GLN A 68 2.33 -17.30 0.41
CA GLN A 68 2.50 -17.98 -0.88
C GLN A 68 3.99 -18.23 -1.16
N CYS A 69 4.39 -19.50 -1.17
CA CYS A 69 5.74 -19.95 -1.46
C CYS A 69 5.87 -20.37 -2.94
N TYR A 70 6.97 -19.96 -3.57
CA TYR A 70 7.30 -20.42 -4.92
C TYR A 70 7.92 -21.81 -4.86
N TYR A 71 7.23 -22.80 -5.44
CA TYR A 71 7.74 -24.15 -5.61
C TYR A 71 8.19 -24.38 -7.05
N ARG A 72 9.15 -25.30 -7.21
CA ARG A 72 9.65 -25.73 -8.51
C ARG A 72 9.45 -27.23 -8.65
N ASP A 73 8.72 -27.65 -9.68
CA ASP A 73 8.53 -29.07 -9.96
C ASP A 73 9.79 -29.69 -10.62
N ARG A 74 9.79 -31.03 -10.73
CA ARG A 74 10.88 -31.80 -11.38
C ARG A 74 11.03 -31.49 -12.88
N TYR A 75 10.02 -30.88 -13.50
CA TYR A 75 10.00 -30.45 -14.90
C TYR A 75 10.43 -28.98 -15.06
N GLY A 76 10.84 -28.33 -13.97
CA GLY A 76 11.32 -26.95 -13.96
C GLY A 76 10.24 -25.87 -13.94
N ARG A 77 8.95 -26.24 -13.88
CA ARG A 77 7.84 -25.28 -13.83
C ARG A 77 7.73 -24.70 -12.42
N ARG A 78 7.53 -23.38 -12.34
CA ARG A 78 7.28 -22.66 -11.08
C ARG A 78 5.79 -22.60 -10.84
N TYR A 79 5.36 -22.95 -9.64
CA TYR A 79 3.98 -22.79 -9.17
C TYR A 79 3.98 -22.12 -7.80
N ILE A 80 2.88 -21.44 -7.48
CA ILE A 80 2.69 -20.74 -6.21
C ILE A 80 1.72 -21.58 -5.37
N ASP A 81 2.11 -21.89 -4.14
CA ASP A 81 1.29 -22.67 -3.20
C ASP A 81 1.47 -22.13 -1.77
N ASP A 82 0.57 -22.49 -0.86
CA ASP A 82 0.68 -22.08 0.54
C ASP A 82 1.97 -22.64 1.18
N CYS A 83 2.70 -21.77 1.88
CA CYS A 83 3.90 -22.15 2.61
C CYS A 83 3.52 -23.15 3.72
N PRO A 84 4.25 -24.26 3.88
CA PRO A 84 4.03 -25.20 4.97
C PRO A 84 4.29 -24.48 6.29
N ARG A 85 3.37 -24.68 7.25
CA ARG A 85 3.49 -24.15 8.60
C ARG A 85 4.50 -24.93 9.42
#